data_AF-A0A920W4Z4-F1
#
_entry.id   AF-A0A920W4Z4-F1
#
_cell.length_a   1.000
_cell.length_b   1.000
_cell.length_c   1.000
_cell.angle_alpha   90.00
_cell.angle_beta   90.00
_cell.angle_gamma   90.00
#
_symmetry.space_group_name_H-M   'P 1'
#
loop_
_entity.id
_entity.type
_entity.pdbx_description
1 polymer ?
#
loop_
_entity_poly.entity_id
_entity_poly.type
_entity_poly.pdbx_seq_one_letter_code
_entity_poly.pdbx_strand_id
1 'polypeptide(L)' 'MIHFPVLRWGEPYQSLEVDKVVHFDTGEPVAEVSQANPGIVQRDLRKAGRARDALREFSPGISLVW' A
#
# COMPACT_ATOMS: atom_id res chain seq x y z
N MET A 1 4.37 20.18 4.07
CA MET A 1 4.13 18.89 4.75
C MET A 1 4.22 17.80 3.71
N ILE A 2 5.08 16.79 3.89
CA ILE A 2 5.16 15.66 2.95
C ILE A 2 3.90 14.81 3.10
N HIS A 3 3.27 14.40 2.00
CA HIS A 3 2.11 13.52 2.03
C HIS A 3 2.48 12.13 1.49
N PHE A 4 2.22 11.09 2.28
CA PHE A 4 2.40 9.70 1.90
C PHE A 4 1.04 9.08 1.54
N PRO A 5 0.79 8.76 0.25
CA PRO A 5 -0.45 8.13 -0.17
C PRO A 5 -0.47 6.64 0.17
N VAL A 6 -1.67 6.05 0.21
CA VAL A 6 -1.80 4.58 0.12
C VAL A 6 -1.60 4.18 -1.33
N LEU A 7 -0.87 3.10 -1.59
CA LEU A 7 -0.82 2.51 -2.92
C LEU A 7 -1.97 1.52 -3.10
N ARG A 8 -2.85 1.79 -4.06
CA ARG A 8 -3.96 0.92 -4.42
C ARG A 8 -3.76 0.43 -5.83
N TRP A 9 -3.45 -0.86 -5.99
CA TRP A 9 -3.23 -1.47 -7.30
C TRP A 9 -2.13 -0.81 -8.13
N GLY A 10 -1.06 -0.37 -7.46
CA GLY A 10 0.07 0.31 -8.10
C GLY A 10 -0.08 1.82 -8.23
N GLU A 11 -1.27 2.35 -7.94
CA GLU A 11 -1.56 3.79 -8.09
C GLU A 11 -1.64 4.49 -6.73
N PRO A 12 -1.03 5.69 -6.59
CA PRO A 12 -1.23 6.54 -5.43
C PRO A 12 -2.70 6.90 -5.21
N TYR A 13 -3.16 6.79 -3.97
CA TYR A 13 -4.50 7.17 -3.56
C TYR A 13 -4.45 7.96 -2.25
N GLN A 14 -5.00 9.18 -2.28
CA GLN A 14 -5.19 10.00 -1.10
C GLN A 14 -6.46 9.54 -0.37
N SER A 15 -6.30 9.11 0.87
CA SER A 15 -7.43 8.69 1.71
C SER A 15 -8.16 9.90 2.30
N LEU A 16 -9.43 9.69 2.66
CA LEU A 16 -10.19 10.66 3.47
C LEU A 16 -9.69 10.68 4.92
N GLU A 17 -9.02 9.61 5.35
CA GLU A 17 -8.45 9.46 6.68
C GLU A 17 -6.93 9.55 6.57
N VAL A 18 -6.33 10.51 7.26
CA VAL A 18 -4.89 10.77 7.26
C VAL A 18 -4.41 10.90 8.69
N ASP A 19 -3.23 10.33 8.97
CA ASP A 19 -2.54 10.49 10.24
C ASP A 19 -1.38 11.46 10.09
N LYS A 20 -1.14 12.26 11.13
CA LYS A 20 0.03 13.14 11.22
C LYS A 20 1.19 12.39 11.84
N VAL A 21 2.31 12.36 11.13
CA VAL A 21 3.59 11.92 11.68
C VAL A 21 4.28 13.13 12.28
N VAL A 22 4.68 13.00 13.53
CA VAL A 22 5.36 14.05 14.28
C VAL A 22 6.82 13.68 14.52
N HIS A 23 7.68 14.69 14.62
CA HIS A 23 9.04 14.52 15.10
C HIS A 23 8.99 14.02 16.55
N PHE A 24 9.76 12.96 16.86
CA PHE A 24 9.64 12.26 18.15
C PHE A 24 10.04 13.13 19.35
N ASP A 25 10.94 14.10 19.14
CA ASP A 25 11.48 14.95 20.22
C ASP A 25 10.73 16.28 20.35
N THR A 26 10.36 16.91 19.23
CA THR A 26 9.78 18.27 19.21
C THR A 26 8.25 18.25 19.12
N GLY A 27 7.66 17.12 18.73
CA GLY A 27 6.21 17.00 18.48
C GLY A 27 5.73 17.73 17.23
N GLU A 28 6.63 18.38 16.49
CA GLU A 28 6.26 19.13 15.30
C GLU A 28 5.82 18.17 14.17
N PRO A 29 4.73 18.46 13.44
CA PRO A 29 4.28 17.62 12.35
C PRO A 29 5.25 17.69 11.17
N VAL A 30 5.71 16.52 10.72
CA VAL A 30 6.69 16.37 9.63
C VAL A 30 6.08 15.76 8.36
N ALA A 31 5.01 14.97 8.50
CA ALA A 31 4.30 14.39 7.36
C ALA A 31 2.83 14.08 7.67
N GLU A 32 2.06 13.83 6.62
CA GLU A 32 0.72 13.25 6.67
C GLU A 32 0.71 11.94 5.89
N VAL A 33 0.10 10.90 6.46
CA VAL A 33 0.06 9.55 5.89
C VAL A 33 -1.39 9.14 5.71
N SER A 34 -1.78 8.90 4.46
CA SER A 34 -3.09 8.32 4.12
C SER A 34 -3.25 6.94 4.76
N GLN A 35 -4.39 6.71 5.41
CA GLN A 35 -4.72 5.44 6.04
C GLN A 35 -5.50 4.53 5.11
N ALA A 36 -5.14 3.24 5.12
CA ALA A 36 -5.88 2.19 4.43
C ALA A 36 -6.98 1.64 5.34
N ASN A 37 -8.11 2.36 5.40
CA ASN A 37 -9.22 1.95 6.25
C ASN A 37 -9.85 0.61 5.80
N PRO A 38 -10.66 -0.06 6.66
CA PRO A 38 -11.23 -1.38 6.35
C PRO A 38 -12.04 -1.42 5.05
N GLY A 39 -12.71 -0.32 4.68
CA GLY A 39 -13.47 -0.22 3.44
C GLY A 39 -12.58 -0.21 2.20
N ILE A 40 -11.45 0.51 2.24
CA ILE A 40 -10.42 0.48 1.18
C ILE A 40 -9.85 -0.93 1.05
N VAL A 41 -9.44 -1.53 2.17
CA VAL A 41 -8.87 -2.88 2.21
C VAL A 41 -9.85 -3.90 1.63
N GLN A 42 -11.12 -3.89 2.06
CA GLN A 42 -12.14 -4.81 1.56
C GLN A 42 -12.36 -4.65 0.04
N ARG A 43 -12.39 -3.41 -0.48
CA ARG A 43 -12.54 -3.16 -1.93
C ARG A 43 -11.36 -3.67 -2.72
N ASP A 44 -10.15 -3.50 -2.22
CA ASP A 44 -8.95 -3.96 -2.91
C ASP A 44 -8.86 -5.49 -2.87
N LEU A 45 -9.18 -6.14 -1.73
CA LEU A 45 -9.21 -7.59 -1.61
C LEU A 45 -10.18 -8.29 -2.58
N ARG A 46 -11.23 -7.62 -3.09
CA ARG A 46 -12.11 -8.19 -4.13
C ARG A 46 -11.36 -8.57 -5.41
N LYS A 47 -10.20 -7.97 -5.66
CA LYS A 47 -9.34 -8.26 -6.83
C LYS A 47 -8.19 -9.22 -6.49
N ALA A 48 -8.12 -9.79 -5.28
CA ALA A 48 -7.03 -10.66 -4.85
C ALA A 48 -6.83 -11.91 -5.73
N GLY A 49 -7.93 -12.48 -6.25
CA GLY A 49 -7.85 -13.59 -7.22
C GLY A 49 -7.05 -13.21 -8.47
N ARG A 50 -7.40 -12.08 -9.09
CA ARG A 50 -6.67 -11.54 -10.25
C ARG A 50 -5.20 -11.25 -9.93
N ALA A 51 -4.90 -10.69 -8.76
CA ALA A 51 -3.51 -10.46 -8.36
C ALA A 51 -2.72 -11.76 -8.26
N ARG A 52 -3.31 -12.79 -7.65
CA ARG A 52 -2.67 -14.12 -7.56
C ARG A 52 -2.45 -14.72 -8.94
N ASP A 53 -3.44 -14.64 -9.82
CA ASP A 53 -3.33 -15.22 -11.16
C ASP A 53 -2.25 -14.49 -11.99
N ALA A 54 -2.17 -13.16 -11.90
CA ALA A 54 -1.08 -12.38 -12.51
C ALA A 54 0.30 -12.77 -11.95
N LEU A 55 0.43 -12.99 -10.63
CA LEU A 55 1.69 -13.45 -10.04
C LEU A 55 2.10 -14.85 -10.50
N ARG A 56 1.12 -15.73 -10.82
CA ARG A 56 1.36 -17.09 -11.31
C ARG A 56 1.83 -17.15 -12.77
N GLU A 57 1.69 -16.06 -13.52
CA GLU A 57 2.29 -15.96 -14.87
C GLU A 57 3.82 -15.91 -14.82
N PHE A 58 4.39 -15.57 -13.66
CA PHE A 58 5.82 -15.57 -13.43
C PHE A 58 6.26 -16.91 -12.84
N SER A 59 7.30 -17.52 -13.42
CA SER A 59 7.96 -18.66 -12.78
C SER A 59 8.75 -18.17 -11.56
N PRO A 60 8.66 -18.82 -10.38
CA PRO A 60 9.65 -18.60 -9.34
C PRO A 60 11.01 -18.97 -9.94
N GLY A 61 11.98 -18.06 -9.93
CA GLY A 61 13.27 -18.14 -10.64
C GLY A 61 14.21 -19.29 -10.22
N ILE A 62 13.68 -20.35 -9.61
CA ILE A 62 14.36 -21.60 -9.36
C ILE A 62 14.41 -22.37 -10.69
N SER A 63 15.46 -22.11 -11.47
CA SER A 63 15.89 -23.02 -12.52
C SER A 63 16.58 -24.21 -11.83
N LEU A 64 15.83 -25.30 -11.59
CA LEU A 64 16.45 -26.59 -11.28
C LEU A 64 17.03 -27.13 -12.58
N VAL A 65 18.22 -26.67 -12.93
CA VAL A 65 19.10 -27.37 -13.84
C VAL A 65 19.93 -28.30 -12.94
N TRP A 66 19.55 -29.58 -12.92
CA TRP A 66 20.41 -30.65 -12.40
C TRP A 66 21.43 -31.03 -13.48
#